data_AF-A0A7V9UYQ6-F1
#
_entry.id   AF-A0A7V9UYQ6-F1
#
_cell.length_a   1.000
_cell.length_b   1.000
_cell.length_c   1.000
_cell.angle_alpha   90.00
_cell.angle_beta   90.00
_cell.angle_gamma   90.00
#
_symmetry.space_group_name_H-M   'P 1'
#
loop_
_entity.id
_entity.type
_entity.pdbx_description
1 polymer ?
#
loop_
_entity_poly.entity_id
_entity_poly.type
_entity_poly.pdbx_seq_one_letter_code
_entity_poly.pdbx_strand_id
1 'polypeptide(L)'
;MSSGLFSTPRPIPSRLAASAAAGAVILLALPVFAIAGWPLSGWGLAAVLWAGSQLFALLLARLPTGADNLAAAGMRGIGTTSRALLVGVPLVAVTIADERVGIAAAILYALAFTIELAVGLMTYFSAEPRV
;
A
#
# COMPACT_ATOMS: atom_id res chain seq x y z
N MET A 1 -20.98 21.66 -5.94
CA MET A 1 -20.30 20.36 -6.12
C MET A 1 -21.39 19.36 -6.51
N SER A 2 -21.37 18.80 -7.73
CA SER A 2 -22.45 17.94 -8.21
C SER A 2 -22.50 16.62 -7.44
N SER A 3 -23.64 16.32 -6.82
CA SER A 3 -23.91 15.14 -6.01
C SER A 3 -23.74 13.80 -6.76
N GLY A 4 -23.80 13.81 -8.10
CA GLY A 4 -23.65 12.61 -8.93
C GLY A 4 -22.24 12.01 -9.00
N LEU A 5 -21.19 12.76 -8.60
CA LEU A 5 -19.80 12.32 -8.70
C LEU A 5 -19.49 11.04 -7.90
N PHE A 6 -20.18 10.83 -6.78
CA PHE A 6 -19.99 9.69 -5.88
C PHE A 6 -20.98 8.54 -6.11
N SER A 7 -21.95 8.68 -7.02
CA SER A 7 -23.05 7.72 -7.18
C SER A 7 -22.99 6.88 -8.45
N THR A 8 -22.17 7.26 -9.44
CA THR A 8 -21.96 6.45 -10.66
C THR A 8 -20.87 5.38 -10.44
N PRO A 9 -21.18 4.08 -10.55
CA PRO A 9 -20.18 3.01 -10.48
C PRO A 9 -19.12 3.18 -11.58
N ARG A 10 -17.83 3.22 -11.20
CA ARG A 10 -16.71 3.33 -12.13
C ARG A 10 -15.92 2.02 -12.21
N PRO A 11 -15.26 1.73 -13.36
CA PRO A 11 -14.38 0.59 -13.49
C PRO A 11 -13.28 0.62 -12.41
N ILE A 12 -13.02 -0.53 -11.77
CA ILE A 12 -11.96 -0.63 -10.78
C ILE A 12 -10.60 -0.51 -11.52
N PRO A 13 -9.78 0.52 -11.23
CA PRO A 13 -8.50 0.71 -11.89
C PRO A 13 -7.52 -0.41 -11.54
N SER A 14 -6.57 -0.67 -12.44
CA SER A 14 -5.51 -1.65 -12.20
C SER A 14 -4.62 -1.21 -11.03
N ARG A 15 -4.36 -2.10 -10.07
CA ARG A 15 -3.50 -1.80 -8.91
C ARG A 15 -2.03 -1.55 -9.25
N LEU A 16 -1.60 -1.89 -10.47
CA LEU A 16 -0.21 -1.80 -10.92
C LEU A 16 0.35 -0.37 -10.83
N ALA A 17 -0.45 0.64 -11.15
CA ALA A 17 0.00 2.03 -11.08
C ALA A 17 0.27 2.48 -9.63
N ALA A 18 -0.62 2.10 -8.71
CA ALA A 18 -0.47 2.41 -7.29
C ALA A 18 0.72 1.67 -6.67
N SER A 19 0.87 0.37 -6.96
CA SER A 19 2.01 -0.41 -6.45
C SER A 19 3.34 0.07 -7.03
N ALA A 20 3.40 0.43 -8.32
CA ALA A 20 4.60 1.00 -8.93
C ALA A 20 4.99 2.34 -8.30
N ALA A 21 4.02 3.21 -7.99
CA ALA A 21 4.28 4.47 -7.31
C ALA A 21 4.88 4.25 -5.91
N ALA A 22 4.31 3.33 -5.13
CA ALA A 22 4.85 2.97 -3.81
C ALA A 22 6.27 2.37 -3.91
N GLY A 23 6.50 1.49 -4.90
CA GLY A 23 7.82 0.92 -5.16
C GLY A 23 8.85 1.98 -5.55
N ALA A 24 8.47 2.97 -6.35
CA ALA A 24 9.33 4.10 -6.72
C ALA A 24 9.72 4.93 -5.49
N VAL A 25 8.78 5.20 -4.57
CA VAL A 25 9.07 5.89 -3.31
C VAL A 25 10.11 5.14 -2.48
N ILE A 26 9.95 3.82 -2.34
CA ILE A 26 10.90 2.99 -1.59
C ILE A 26 12.28 2.99 -2.27
N LEU A 27 12.33 2.83 -3.59
CA LEU A 27 13.61 2.86 -4.32
C LEU A 27 14.31 4.21 -4.21
N LEU A 28 13.58 5.30 -4.36
CA LEU A 28 14.12 6.66 -4.26
C LEU A 28 14.50 7.03 -2.82
N ALA A 29 13.94 6.37 -1.82
CA ALA A 29 14.34 6.57 -0.43
C ALA A 29 15.74 5.98 -0.12
N LEU A 30 16.21 4.98 -0.88
CA LEU A 30 17.53 4.38 -0.67
C LEU A 30 18.68 5.42 -0.75
N PRO A 31 18.81 6.22 -1.84
CA PRO A 31 19.85 7.24 -1.90
C PRO A 31 19.67 8.33 -0.81
N VAL A 32 18.42 8.66 -0.44
CA VAL A 32 18.16 9.62 0.64
C VAL A 32 18.67 9.10 1.99
N PHE A 33 18.39 7.84 2.31
CA PHE A 33 18.86 7.22 3.56
C PHE A 33 20.39 7.13 3.60
N ALA A 34 21.01 6.79 2.47
CA ALA A 34 22.46 6.72 2.36
C ALA A 34 23.13 8.09 2.54
N ILE A 35 22.59 9.15 1.92
CA ILE A 35 23.13 10.51 2.02
C ILE A 35 22.86 11.12 3.41
N ALA A 36 21.68 10.88 3.98
CA ALA A 36 21.28 11.43 5.27
C ALA A 36 21.89 10.69 6.48
N GLY A 37 22.66 9.61 6.25
CA GLY A 37 23.23 8.78 7.31
C GLY A 37 22.17 8.05 8.15
N TRP A 38 20.98 7.82 7.58
CA TRP A 38 19.90 7.12 8.25
C TRP A 38 20.13 5.60 8.22
N PRO A 39 19.59 4.86 9.19
CA PRO A 39 19.81 3.42 9.27
C PRO A 39 19.24 2.70 8.04
N LEU A 40 20.14 2.14 7.22
CA LEU A 40 19.79 1.38 6.01
C LEU A 40 18.97 0.11 6.33
N SER A 41 19.10 -0.42 7.55
CA SER A 41 18.24 -1.49 8.06
C SER A 41 16.76 -1.07 8.12
N GLY A 42 16.47 0.19 8.44
CA GLY A 42 15.11 0.73 8.46
C GLY A 42 14.50 0.81 7.06
N TRP A 43 15.32 1.21 6.07
CA TRP A 43 14.93 1.14 4.66
C TRP A 43 14.65 -0.31 4.23
N GLY A 44 15.55 -1.24 4.55
CA GLY A 44 15.41 -2.65 4.20
C GLY A 44 14.14 -3.27 4.80
N LEU A 45 13.84 -2.95 6.05
CA LEU A 45 12.62 -3.39 6.71
C LEU A 45 11.36 -2.86 6.00
N ALA A 46 11.30 -1.57 5.69
CA ALA A 46 10.18 -0.99 4.96
C ALA A 46 10.00 -1.64 3.58
N ALA A 47 11.11 -1.91 2.86
CA ALA A 47 11.09 -2.58 1.57
C ALA A 47 10.55 -4.01 1.65
N VAL A 48 10.99 -4.79 2.65
CA VAL A 48 10.52 -6.16 2.88
C VAL A 48 9.03 -6.17 3.25
N LEU A 49 8.59 -5.28 4.13
CA LEU A 49 7.18 -5.18 4.53
C LEU A 49 6.29 -4.79 3.35
N TRP A 50 6.74 -3.85 2.52
CA TRP A 50 6.05 -3.50 1.29
C TRP A 50 5.98 -4.69 0.32
N ALA A 51 7.09 -5.37 0.04
CA ALA A 51 7.10 -6.52 -0.86
C ALA A 51 6.20 -7.66 -0.35
N GLY A 52 6.24 -7.96 0.96
CA GLY A 52 5.36 -8.93 1.59
C GLY A 52 3.88 -8.57 1.44
N SER A 53 3.55 -7.28 1.57
CA SER A 53 2.18 -6.81 1.37
C SER A 53 1.68 -6.94 -0.08
N GLN A 54 2.55 -6.69 -1.07
CA GLN A 54 2.23 -6.89 -2.49
C GLN A 54 2.05 -8.38 -2.80
N LEU A 55 2.92 -9.24 -2.24
CA LEU A 55 2.80 -10.69 -2.39
C LEU A 55 1.48 -11.20 -1.80
N PHE A 56 1.10 -10.74 -0.60
CA PHE A 56 -0.18 -11.09 0.00
C PHE A 56 -1.36 -10.66 -0.88
N ALA A 57 -1.31 -9.46 -1.45
CA ALA A 57 -2.34 -8.98 -2.38
C ALA A 57 -2.42 -9.84 -3.65
N LEU A 58 -1.30 -10.30 -4.20
CA LEU A 58 -1.25 -11.21 -5.34
C LEU A 58 -1.80 -12.59 -5.00
N LEU A 59 -1.48 -13.12 -3.81
CA LEU A 59 -2.03 -14.40 -3.32
C LEU A 59 -3.56 -14.32 -3.20
N LEU A 60 -4.08 -13.23 -2.64
CA LEU A 60 -5.53 -12.99 -2.55
C LEU A 60 -6.17 -12.83 -3.94
N ALA A 61 -5.44 -12.29 -4.92
CA ALA A 61 -5.92 -12.16 -6.30
C ALA A 61 -6.01 -13.50 -7.05
N ARG A 62 -5.35 -14.56 -6.58
CA ARG A 62 -5.44 -15.91 -7.16
C ARG A 62 -6.66 -16.71 -6.71
N LEU A 63 -7.41 -16.23 -5.70
CA LEU A 63 -8.66 -16.87 -5.29
C LEU A 63 -9.75 -16.59 -6.34
N PRO A 64 -10.53 -17.59 -6.80
CA PRO A 64 -11.54 -17.42 -7.85
C PRO A 64 -12.61 -16.40 -7.44
N THR A 65 -12.71 -15.30 -8.17
CA THR A 65 -13.75 -14.28 -7.95
C THR A 65 -14.92 -14.51 -8.92
N GLY A 66 -15.87 -15.35 -8.53
CA GLY A 66 -17.20 -15.40 -9.15
C GLY A 66 -18.06 -14.20 -8.73
N ALA A 67 -18.84 -13.65 -9.66
CA ALA A 67 -19.53 -12.36 -9.54
C ALA A 67 -20.59 -12.25 -8.43
N ASP A 68 -20.96 -13.34 -7.75
CA ASP A 68 -21.90 -13.35 -6.61
C ASP A 68 -21.24 -13.24 -5.23
N ASN A 69 -19.91 -13.17 -5.15
CA ASN A 69 -19.20 -13.25 -3.88
C ASN A 69 -18.95 -11.87 -3.26
N LEU A 70 -19.93 -11.35 -2.52
CA LEU A 70 -19.73 -10.32 -1.49
C LEU A 70 -18.55 -10.67 -0.56
N ALA A 71 -18.34 -11.98 -0.35
CA ALA A 71 -17.22 -12.53 0.39
C ALA A 71 -15.85 -12.21 -0.24
N ALA A 72 -15.74 -12.14 -1.58
CA ALA A 72 -14.49 -11.80 -2.27
C ALA A 72 -14.21 -10.29 -2.23
N ALA A 73 -15.25 -9.46 -2.30
CA ALA A 73 -15.13 -8.02 -2.05
C ALA A 73 -14.75 -7.74 -0.58
N GLY A 74 -15.39 -8.44 0.36
CA GLY A 74 -15.08 -8.40 1.79
C GLY A 74 -13.67 -8.92 2.10
N MET A 75 -13.21 -9.99 1.45
CA MET A 75 -11.86 -10.53 1.65
C MET A 75 -10.78 -9.61 1.09
N ARG A 76 -11.06 -8.88 0.00
CA ARG A 76 -10.18 -7.80 -0.48
C ARG A 76 -10.16 -6.62 0.48
N GLY A 77 -11.30 -6.26 1.08
CA GLY A 77 -11.40 -5.24 2.13
C GLY A 77 -10.67 -5.63 3.42
N ILE A 78 -10.85 -6.87 3.89
CA ILE A 78 -10.11 -7.45 5.01
C ILE A 78 -8.62 -7.53 4.65
N GLY A 79 -8.24 -7.89 3.43
CA GLY A 79 -6.85 -7.95 3.00
C GLY A 79 -6.14 -6.59 3.09
N THR A 80 -6.84 -5.49 2.78
CA THR A 80 -6.31 -4.13 2.97
C THR A 80 -6.18 -3.75 4.44
N THR A 81 -7.12 -4.15 5.30
CA THR A 81 -7.05 -3.87 6.75
C THR A 81 -6.02 -4.75 7.46
N SER A 82 -5.91 -6.03 7.08
CA SER A 82 -4.91 -6.97 7.57
C SER A 82 -3.48 -6.55 7.22
N ARG A 83 -3.30 -5.82 6.11
CA ARG A 83 -2.01 -5.21 5.76
C ARG A 83 -1.50 -4.26 6.85
N ALA A 84 -2.39 -3.52 7.51
CA ALA A 84 -2.00 -2.65 8.62
C ALA A 84 -1.47 -3.44 9.81
N LEU A 85 -2.07 -4.59 10.14
CA LEU A 85 -1.59 -5.48 11.22
C LEU A 85 -0.29 -6.19 10.84
N LEU A 86 -0.18 -6.69 9.60
CA LEU A 86 1.02 -7.33 9.07
C LEU A 86 2.25 -6.41 9.10
N VAL A 87 2.04 -5.10 8.97
CA VAL A 87 3.12 -4.11 8.92
C VAL A 87 3.35 -3.48 10.30
N GLY A 88 2.28 -3.20 11.03
CA GLY A 88 2.34 -2.59 12.35
C GLY A 88 3.08 -3.45 13.37
N VAL A 89 2.84 -4.77 13.38
CA VAL A 89 3.49 -5.68 14.36
C VAL A 89 5.02 -5.71 14.20
N PRO A 90 5.60 -5.92 13.00
CA PRO A 90 7.05 -5.82 12.79
C PRO A 90 7.62 -4.44 13.10
N LEU A 91 6.91 -3.37 12.75
CA LEU A 91 7.35 -2.01 13.04
C LEU A 91 7.48 -1.77 14.54
N VAL A 92 6.48 -2.17 15.32
CA VAL A 92 6.53 -2.08 16.79
C VAL A 92 7.65 -2.95 17.34
N ALA A 93 7.79 -4.19 16.89
CA ALA A 93 8.85 -5.10 17.35
C ALA A 93 10.26 -4.53 17.09
N VAL A 94 10.50 -3.94 15.92
CA VAL A 94 11.78 -3.32 15.59
C VAL A 94 11.99 -2.01 16.32
N THR A 95 10.94 -1.22 16.54
CA THR A 95 11.06 0.01 17.34
C THR A 95 11.45 -0.30 18.79
N ILE A 96 10.99 -1.43 19.34
CA ILE A 96 11.40 -1.91 20.66
C ILE A 96 12.88 -2.33 20.68
N ALA A 97 13.37 -2.93 19.60
CA ALA A 97 14.77 -3.38 19.51
C ALA A 97 15.74 -2.22 19.21
N ASP A 98 15.38 -1.32 18.30
CA ASP A 98 16.13 -0.14 17.90
C ASP A 98 15.17 0.96 17.43
N GLU A 99 15.00 1.96 18.29
CA GLU A 99 14.05 3.06 18.07
C GLU A 99 14.34 3.83 16.77
N ARG A 100 15.62 4.07 16.45
CA ARG A 100 15.98 4.84 15.25
C ARG A 100 15.62 4.08 13.98
N VAL A 101 15.84 2.77 13.97
CA VAL A 101 15.47 1.89 12.85
C VAL A 101 13.96 1.83 12.69
N GLY A 102 13.24 1.65 13.80
CA GLY A 102 11.78 1.59 13.83
C GLY A 102 11.11 2.86 13.31
N ILE A 103 11.53 4.03 13.81
CA ILE A 103 10.98 5.33 13.38
C ILE A 103 11.27 5.58 11.90
N ALA A 104 12.50 5.34 11.45
CA ALA A 104 12.87 5.55 10.05
C ALA A 104 12.04 4.65 9.11
N ALA A 105 11.86 3.39 9.47
CA ALA A 105 11.01 2.46 8.73
C ALA A 105 9.52 2.88 8.76
N ALA A 106 9.03 3.36 9.90
CA ALA A 106 7.64 3.79 10.09
C ALA A 106 7.30 4.95 9.15
N ILE A 107 8.16 5.97 9.15
CA ILE A 107 7.99 7.18 8.33
C ILE A 107 8.00 6.80 6.84
N LEU A 108 8.99 6.01 6.42
CA LEU A 108 9.12 5.61 5.02
C LEU A 108 7.92 4.78 4.56
N TYR A 109 7.51 3.78 5.36
CA TYR A 109 6.36 2.96 5.02
C TYR A 109 5.06 3.78 4.98
N ALA A 110 4.85 4.68 5.95
CA ALA A 110 3.69 5.56 5.99
C ALA A 110 3.61 6.44 4.74
N LEU A 111 4.73 7.07 4.34
CA LEU A 111 4.81 7.88 3.12
C LEU A 111 4.48 7.07 1.86
N ALA A 112 5.09 5.89 1.71
CA ALA A 112 4.84 5.02 0.56
C ALA A 112 3.36 4.60 0.50
N PHE A 113 2.78 4.23 1.64
CA PHE A 113 1.37 3.85 1.74
C PHE A 113 0.43 5.00 1.40
N THR A 114 0.71 6.22 1.89
CA THR A 114 -0.10 7.41 1.56
C THR A 114 -0.07 7.71 0.06
N ILE A 115 1.09 7.62 -0.58
CA ILE A 115 1.22 7.82 -2.03
C ILE A 115 0.49 6.72 -2.81
N GLU A 116 0.59 5.46 -2.38
CA GLU A 116 -0.16 4.34 -2.97
C GLU A 116 -1.67 4.63 -2.97
N LEU A 117 -2.21 5.12 -1.85
CA LEU A 117 -3.62 5.47 -1.73
C LEU A 117 -3.99 6.68 -2.59
N ALA A 118 -3.17 7.74 -2.60
CA ALA A 118 -3.43 8.93 -3.40
C ALA A 118 -3.49 8.62 -4.90
N VAL A 119 -2.57 7.79 -5.40
CA VAL A 119 -2.56 7.33 -6.79
C VAL A 119 -3.76 6.41 -7.07
N GLY A 120 -4.12 5.52 -6.15
CA GLY A 120 -5.32 4.70 -6.25
C GLY A 120 -6.61 5.54 -6.38
N LEU A 121 -6.73 6.60 -5.58
CA LEU A 121 -7.84 7.55 -5.64
C LEU A 121 -7.86 8.32 -6.97
N MET A 122 -6.74 8.88 -7.38
CA MET A 122 -6.63 9.61 -8.65
C MET A 122 -7.00 8.73 -9.84
N THR A 123 -6.48 7.49 -9.90
CA THR A 123 -6.77 6.57 -11.00
C THR A 123 -8.24 6.13 -11.03
N TYR A 124 -8.90 5.99 -9.88
CA TYR A 124 -10.33 5.70 -9.81
C TYR A 124 -11.19 6.86 -10.32
N PHE A 125 -10.87 8.09 -9.91
CA PHE A 125 -11.62 9.29 -10.30
C PHE A 125 -11.29 9.81 -11.71
N SER A 126 -10.20 9.35 -12.32
CA SER A 126 -9.89 9.61 -13.74
C SER A 126 -10.60 8.67 -14.71
N ALA A 127 -11.16 7.55 -14.26
CA ALA A 127 -11.92 6.64 -15.11
C ALA A 127 -13.28 7.24 -15.49
N GLU A 128 -13.65 7.16 -16.77
CA GLU A 128 -14.95 7.64 -17.24
C GLU A 128 -16.11 6.85 -16.60
N PRO A 129 -17.20 7.51 -16.18
CA PRO A 129 -18.39 6.82 -15.69
C PRO A 129 -18.95 5.89 -16.76
N ARG A 130 -19.25 4.63 -16.41
CA ARG A 130 -20.10 3.80 -17.27
C ARG A 130 -21.53 4.34 -17.16
N VAL A 131 -22.02 4.93 -18.24
CA VAL A 131 -23.43 5.33 -18.42
C VAL A 131 -24.20 4.18 -19.04
#